data_AF-A0A494UMT5-F1
#
_entry.id   AF-A0A494UMT5-F1
#
_cell.length_a   1.000
_cell.length_b   1.000
_cell.length_c   1.000
_cell.angle_alpha   90.00
_cell.angle_beta   90.00
_cell.angle_gamma   90.00
#
_symmetry.space_group_name_H-M   'P 1'
#
loop_
_entity.id
_entity.type
_entity.pdbx_description
1 polymer ?
#
loop_
_entity_poly.entity_id
_entity_poly.type
_entity_poly.pdbx_seq_one_letter_code
_entity_poly.pdbx_strand_id
1 'polypeptide(L)'
;MKPENNEAEMLETSRLRESSAVGASPIVPQSAVDAHQGDALFPSEPATPIARPLVLVTRGRIEYLGRCPHCQNMHRHTHLGKVTGPCGREYELQPKATRRAA
;
A
#
# COMPACT_ATOMS: atom_id res chain seq x y z
N MET A 1 -50.73 9.26 31.45
CA MET A 1 -50.55 10.66 30.99
C MET A 1 -49.19 11.17 31.52
N LYS A 2 -48.63 12.21 30.90
CA LYS A 2 -47.21 12.65 30.96
C LYS A 2 -46.73 13.16 32.35
N PRO A 3 -45.43 13.47 32.61
CA PRO A 3 -44.55 14.49 31.94
C PRO A 3 -43.74 13.96 30.73
N GLU A 4 -43.20 14.75 29.79
CA GLU A 4 -42.80 16.18 29.63
C GLU A 4 -41.38 16.59 30.12
N ASN A 5 -40.76 17.55 29.40
CA ASN A 5 -39.56 18.37 29.69
C ASN A 5 -38.18 17.66 29.63
N ASN A 6 -37.45 17.78 28.52
CA ASN A 6 -36.45 18.83 28.14
C ASN A 6 -35.07 18.59 28.79
N GLU A 7 -34.05 18.12 28.08
CA GLU A 7 -33.25 18.75 26.99
C GLU A 7 -32.14 19.70 27.48
N ALA A 8 -30.91 19.45 26.99
CA ALA A 8 -29.66 20.22 27.12
C ALA A 8 -29.02 20.40 28.51
N GLU A 9 -27.82 19.84 28.70
CA GLU A 9 -26.54 20.57 28.95
C GLU A 9 -25.40 19.63 29.39
N MET A 10 -24.16 20.07 29.13
CA MET A 10 -22.84 19.46 29.42
C MET A 10 -22.23 18.52 28.37
N LEU A 11 -21.87 19.14 27.25
CA LEU A 11 -20.52 18.94 26.69
C LEU A 11 -19.46 19.47 27.68
N GLU A 12 -18.19 19.08 27.50
CA GLU A 12 -17.00 19.67 28.15
C GLU A 12 -16.79 19.47 29.67
N THR A 13 -16.13 18.36 30.03
CA THR A 13 -14.84 18.48 30.74
C THR A 13 -13.81 17.51 30.17
N SER A 14 -12.72 18.05 29.63
CA SER A 14 -11.60 17.31 29.07
C SER A 14 -10.58 16.87 30.14
N ARG A 15 -9.79 15.83 29.83
CA ARG A 15 -8.45 15.51 30.42
C ARG A 15 -8.47 15.19 31.94
N LEU A 16 -7.96 14.06 32.42
CA LEU A 16 -6.57 13.63 32.28
C LEU A 16 -6.36 12.25 32.93
N ARG A 17 -5.79 11.27 32.21
CA ARG A 17 -4.75 10.37 32.77
C ARG A 17 -4.13 9.45 31.70
N GLU A 18 -2.89 9.74 31.36
CA GLU A 18 -1.96 8.75 30.83
C GLU A 18 -1.65 7.70 31.90
N SER A 19 -1.35 6.47 31.47
CA SER A 19 -0.25 5.67 32.04
C SER A 19 0.12 4.55 31.07
N SER A 20 1.39 4.55 30.65
CA SER A 20 2.01 3.52 29.82
C SER A 20 2.06 2.16 30.51
N ALA A 21 1.95 1.07 29.74
CA ALA A 21 2.52 -0.23 30.10
C ALA A 21 3.08 -0.91 28.85
N VAL A 22 4.34 -1.35 28.93
CA VAL A 22 5.10 -1.88 27.79
C VAL A 22 4.84 -3.38 27.67
N GLY A 23 4.22 -3.81 26.56
CA GLY A 23 3.92 -5.23 26.28
C GLY A 23 4.75 -5.77 25.12
N ALA A 24 6.06 -5.88 25.30
CA ALA A 24 6.96 -6.34 24.24
C ALA A 24 6.85 -7.87 24.02
N SER A 25 6.11 -8.27 22.99
CA SER A 25 6.16 -9.63 22.45
C SER A 25 7.16 -9.68 21.29
N PRO A 26 8.18 -10.56 21.32
CA PRO A 26 9.17 -10.63 20.26
C PRO A 26 8.57 -11.24 18.99
N ILE A 27 8.32 -10.40 17.98
CA ILE A 27 8.08 -10.87 16.61
C ILE A 27 9.42 -11.42 16.09
N VAL A 28 9.43 -12.68 15.69
CA VAL A 28 10.58 -13.34 15.06
C VAL A 28 10.41 -13.28 13.54
N PRO A 29 11.07 -12.37 12.81
CA PRO A 29 11.08 -12.39 11.36
C PRO A 29 12.06 -13.48 10.85
N GLN A 30 11.62 -14.73 10.85
CA GLN A 30 12.28 -15.78 10.07
C GLN A 30 11.77 -15.73 8.63
N SER A 31 12.61 -15.25 7.71
CA SER A 31 12.89 -15.94 6.43
C SER A 31 13.99 -15.24 5.62
N ALA A 32 15.09 -15.98 5.44
CA ALA A 32 16.04 -15.90 4.32
C ALA A 32 16.54 -14.50 3.91
N VAL A 33 17.65 -14.10 4.51
CA VAL A 33 18.65 -13.25 3.84
C VAL A 33 19.22 -14.01 2.64
N ASP A 34 19.03 -13.50 1.43
CA ASP A 34 19.89 -13.84 0.29
C ASP A 34 20.85 -12.66 0.07
N ALA A 35 22.03 -12.77 0.68
CA ALA A 35 23.01 -11.71 0.73
C ALA A 35 23.91 -11.74 -0.50
N HIS A 36 23.39 -11.24 -1.64
CA HIS A 36 24.24 -10.86 -2.77
C HIS A 36 24.90 -9.50 -2.50
N GLN A 37 25.87 -9.49 -1.58
CA GLN A 37 26.72 -8.35 -1.27
C GLN A 37 27.75 -8.15 -2.40
N GLY A 38 27.29 -7.60 -3.52
CA GLY A 38 28.16 -7.13 -4.60
C GLY A 38 28.83 -5.81 -4.22
N ASP A 39 30.16 -5.76 -4.37
CA ASP A 39 30.96 -4.55 -4.18
C ASP A 39 30.55 -3.49 -5.22
N ALA A 40 29.78 -2.49 -4.78
CA ALA A 40 29.10 -1.55 -5.67
C ALA A 40 30.01 -0.40 -6.12
N LEU A 41 30.92 -0.69 -7.06
CA LEU A 41 31.80 0.28 -7.72
C LEU A 41 31.06 1.33 -8.58
N PHE A 42 29.73 1.28 -8.65
CA PHE A 42 28.88 2.24 -9.36
C PHE A 42 27.72 2.66 -8.46
N PRO A 43 27.33 3.96 -8.46
CA PRO A 43 26.16 4.41 -7.74
C PRO A 43 24.90 3.75 -8.35
N SER A 44 24.27 2.85 -7.60
CA SER A 44 22.93 2.36 -7.95
C SER A 44 21.95 3.53 -7.86
N GLU A 45 21.50 4.02 -9.02
CA GLU A 45 20.35 4.91 -9.08
C GLU A 45 19.14 4.26 -8.39
N PRO A 46 18.28 5.03 -7.69
CA PRO A 46 17.12 4.48 -7.00
C PRO A 46 16.17 3.85 -8.03
N ALA A 47 16.16 2.52 -8.10
CA ALA A 47 15.35 1.77 -9.04
C ALA A 47 13.87 2.15 -8.90
N THR A 48 13.24 2.56 -10.00
CA THR A 48 11.80 2.87 -10.01
C THR A 48 11.04 1.60 -9.61
N PRO A 49 10.14 1.64 -8.62
CA PRO A 49 9.50 0.42 -8.13
C PRO A 49 8.54 -0.12 -9.20
N ILE A 50 8.64 -1.43 -9.47
CA ILE A 50 7.88 -2.11 -10.55
C ILE A 50 6.73 -2.92 -9.94
N ALA A 51 5.54 -2.81 -10.54
CA ALA A 51 4.40 -3.67 -10.26
C ALA A 51 3.99 -4.46 -11.53
N ARG A 52 3.57 -5.71 -11.33
CA ARG A 52 3.04 -6.59 -12.41
C ARG A 52 1.51 -6.60 -12.33
N PRO A 53 0.78 -5.95 -13.25
CA PRO A 53 -0.67 -5.88 -13.18
C PRO A 53 -1.32 -7.16 -13.72
N LEU A 54 -2.55 -7.41 -13.26
CA LEU A 54 -3.50 -8.27 -13.96
C LEU A 54 -4.13 -7.46 -15.10
N VAL A 55 -4.26 -8.08 -16.28
CA VAL A 55 -4.96 -7.50 -17.41
C VAL A 55 -6.45 -7.79 -17.27
N LEU A 56 -7.28 -6.76 -17.32
CA LEU A 56 -8.73 -6.83 -17.32
C LEU A 56 -9.28 -6.36 -18.67
N VAL A 57 -10.42 -6.91 -19.09
CA VAL A 57 -11.15 -6.43 -20.26
C VAL A 57 -12.54 -6.00 -19.80
N THR A 58 -12.84 -4.70 -19.91
CA THR A 58 -14.10 -4.09 -19.43
C THR A 58 -14.72 -3.26 -20.54
N ARG A 59 -15.97 -3.58 -20.92
CA ARG A 59 -16.70 -2.89 -22.01
C ARG A 59 -15.87 -2.73 -23.31
N GLY A 60 -15.10 -3.76 -23.67
CA GLY A 60 -14.22 -3.76 -24.85
C GLY A 60 -12.92 -2.96 -24.71
N ARG A 61 -12.60 -2.43 -23.52
CA ARG A 61 -11.33 -1.73 -23.23
C ARG A 61 -10.42 -2.60 -22.36
N ILE A 62 -9.12 -2.45 -22.57
CA ILE A 62 -8.10 -3.09 -21.72
C ILE A 62 -7.81 -2.17 -20.53
N GLU A 63 -7.79 -2.73 -19.33
CA GLU A 63 -7.37 -2.08 -18.10
C GLU A 63 -6.31 -2.94 -17.39
N TYR A 64 -5.47 -2.30 -16.58
CA TYR A 64 -4.37 -2.91 -15.85
C TYR A 64 -4.58 -2.70 -14.36
N LEU A 65 -4.86 -3.78 -13.62
CA LEU A 65 -5.07 -3.75 -12.17
C LEU A 65 -3.78 -4.20 -11.47
N GLY A 66 -3.06 -3.26 -10.86
CA GLY A 66 -1.79 -3.51 -10.18
C GLY A 66 -1.83 -3.12 -8.70
N ARG A 67 -1.14 -3.90 -7.85
CA ARG A 67 -0.90 -3.52 -6.46
C ARG A 67 0.17 -2.43 -6.41
N CYS A 68 -0.12 -1.31 -5.75
CA CYS A 68 0.83 -0.22 -5.63
C CYS A 68 1.96 -0.58 -4.65
N PRO A 69 3.24 -0.40 -5.01
CA PRO A 69 4.36 -0.67 -4.10
C PRO A 69 4.38 0.27 -2.88
N HIS A 70 3.78 1.45 -2.98
CA HIS A 70 3.79 2.47 -1.93
C HIS A 70 2.66 2.28 -0.90
N CYS A 71 1.40 2.29 -1.33
CA CYS A 71 0.24 2.19 -0.43
C CYS A 71 -0.33 0.77 -0.29
N GLN A 72 0.24 -0.23 -0.98
CA GLN A 72 -0.16 -1.64 -0.94
C GLN A 72 -1.61 -1.95 -1.38
N ASN A 73 -2.36 -0.95 -1.84
CA ASN A 73 -3.71 -1.08 -2.39
C ASN A 73 -3.71 -1.40 -3.90
N MET A 74 -4.85 -1.85 -4.41
CA MET A 74 -5.04 -2.18 -5.83
C MET A 74 -5.51 -0.95 -6.61
N HIS A 75 -4.79 -0.59 -7.67
CA HIS A 75 -5.12 0.54 -8.55
C HIS A 75 -5.38 0.07 -9.98
N ARG A 76 -6.37 0.67 -10.65
CA ARG A 76 -6.60 0.51 -12.09
C ARG A 76 -5.88 1.59 -12.89
N HIS A 77 -5.32 1.18 -14.02
CA HIS A 77 -4.68 2.03 -15.02
C HIS A 77 -5.14 1.63 -16.42
N THR A 78 -5.09 2.53 -17.38
CA THR A 78 -5.50 2.29 -18.78
C THR A 78 -4.33 1.90 -19.69
N HIS A 79 -3.09 1.96 -19.18
CA HIS A 79 -1.86 1.71 -19.92
C HIS A 79 -0.78 1.07 -19.03
N LEU A 80 0.27 0.58 -19.68
CA LEU A 80 1.52 0.08 -19.07
C LEU A 80 2.60 1.18 -19.10
N GLY A 81 3.72 0.95 -18.41
CA GLY A 81 4.82 1.91 -18.28
C GLY A 81 4.75 2.69 -16.97
N LYS A 82 5.38 3.87 -16.92
CA LYS A 82 5.38 4.74 -15.73
C LYS A 82 3.97 5.32 -15.52
N VAL A 83 3.44 5.13 -14.31
CA VAL A 83 2.11 5.61 -13.91
C VAL A 83 2.14 6.25 -12.52
N THR A 84 1.25 7.21 -12.29
CA THR A 84 1.01 7.79 -10.96
C THR A 84 -0.22 7.14 -10.33
N GLY A 85 -0.06 6.49 -9.18
CA GLY A 85 -1.20 5.98 -8.42
C GLY A 85 -2.03 7.11 -7.80
N PRO A 86 -3.33 6.89 -7.48
CA PRO A 86 -4.15 7.84 -6.73
C PRO A 86 -3.58 8.23 -5.35
N CYS A 87 -2.59 7.49 -4.83
CA CYS A 87 -1.79 7.87 -3.67
C CYS A 87 -0.70 8.94 -3.96
N GLY A 88 -0.66 9.54 -5.14
CA GLY A 88 0.31 10.58 -5.52
C GLY A 88 1.76 10.08 -5.66
N ARG A 89 1.96 8.80 -5.94
CA ARG A 89 3.29 8.18 -6.10
C ARG A 89 3.44 7.51 -7.46
N GLU A 90 4.60 7.69 -8.07
CA GLU A 90 4.98 7.06 -9.33
C GLU A 90 5.51 5.63 -9.11
N TYR A 91 5.21 4.77 -10.08
CA TYR A 91 5.75 3.41 -10.19
C TYR A 91 5.59 2.91 -11.63
N GLU A 92 6.26 1.81 -11.99
CA GLU A 92 6.17 1.26 -13.34
C GLU A 92 5.28 0.02 -13.38
N LEU A 93 4.30 0.01 -14.30
CA LEU A 93 3.51 -1.17 -14.64
C LEU A 93 4.16 -1.92 -15.81
N GLN A 94 4.73 -3.08 -15.53
CA GLN A 94 5.30 -3.95 -16.56
C GLN A 94 4.47 -5.24 -16.69
N PRO A 95 4.27 -5.78 -17.91
CA PRO A 95 3.53 -7.00 -18.11
C PRO A 95 4.19 -8.18 -17.36
N LYS A 96 3.39 -9.18 -16.98
CA LYS A 96 3.92 -10.45 -16.47
C LYS A 96 4.58 -11.19 -17.64
N ALA A 97 5.88 -11.41 -17.57
CA ALA A 97 6.59 -12.24 -18.54
C ALA A 97 5.96 -13.65 -18.55
N THR A 98 5.43 -14.06 -19.70
CA THR A 98 5.08 -15.46 -19.94
C THR A 98 6.37 -16.23 -20.15
N ARG A 99 6.61 -17.28 -19.36
CA ARG A 99 7.63 -18.27 -19.73
C ARG A 99 7.16 -18.88 -21.04
N ARG A 100 7.94 -18.73 -22.12
CA ARG A 100 7.73 -19.54 -23.32
C ARG A 100 7.95 -21.00 -22.92
N ALA A 101 6.99 -21.85 -23.22
CA ALA A 101 7.27 -23.28 -23.29
C ALA A 101 8.25 -23.48 -24.45
N ALA A 102 9.32 -24.23 -24.20
CA ALA A 102 10.31 -24.66 -25.18
C ALA A 102 9.97 -26.06 -25.67
#